data_AF-A0A8W8IUE1-F1
#
_entry.id   AF-A0A8W8IUE1-F1
#
_cell.length_a   1.000
_cell.length_b   1.000
_cell.length_c   1.000
_cell.angle_alpha   90.00
_cell.angle_beta   90.00
_cell.angle_gamma   90.00
#
_symmetry.space_group_name_H-M   'P 1'
#
loop_
_entity.id
_entity.type
_entity.pdbx_description
1 polymer ?
#
loop_
_entity_poly.entity_id
_entity_poly.type
_entity_poly.pdbx_seq_one_letter_code
_entity_poly.pdbx_strand_id
1 'polypeptide(L)'
;MSASDTMKSMGLTSPGAEREKLNKLLKIFDDKGINLEDSKPPRDLNYRRVRFNGPSADGDGDPKLTQRVKTFYVESWPELRLNKDGTVMRPRSGRNLGGTPITENTATLMREIVHGSTVHSFCREWRKSSFIFQDSTSPYPWGLQTQRCGSRGLILAVQAFVIKQLIFDREYVSNILAQNALKPTEFERKRALISAVCEILWKAGDGKRCCVCLLQDKRSYPQDHRLRDDDVTEFVVLFEFKKFTDLTTFMRRNIEEFTSDKSPGCILFLYSLVLSASVFKLKEEMLITNETTYKLLSDREECNQALYSLIITGHACHYMHNGNLVYSSNGNLLATPLKGIQERSQIGFLYWDKGENDDSRTEVGSMLKTPKKPIWLTLINNQPGLFFSTNIDLVSDWRVETRFILNYYTGLPGMPACPLHIETRFGRNALGRTKLHRRQQEENIPQLERCIMTKWYGAAVDWPDILPFY
;
A
#
# COMPACT_ATOMS: atom_id res chain seq x y z
N MET A 1 -57.22 -6.24 -15.58
CA MET A 1 -56.04 -7.06 -15.24
C MET A 1 -55.62 -6.70 -13.83
N SER A 2 -55.59 -7.67 -12.92
CA SER A 2 -55.37 -7.41 -11.50
C SER A 2 -53.88 -7.19 -11.22
N ALA A 3 -53.54 -6.44 -10.17
CA ALA A 3 -52.14 -6.16 -9.77
C ALA A 3 -51.31 -7.43 -9.51
N SER A 4 -51.96 -8.60 -9.36
CA SER A 4 -51.30 -9.90 -9.24
C SER A 4 -50.66 -10.40 -10.55
N ASP A 5 -51.15 -9.96 -11.71
CA ASP A 5 -50.65 -10.44 -13.01
C ASP A 5 -49.35 -9.73 -13.40
N THR A 6 -49.13 -8.49 -12.94
CA THR A 6 -47.92 -7.69 -13.21
C THR A 6 -46.72 -8.16 -12.39
N MET A 7 -46.91 -8.75 -11.21
CA MET A 7 -45.80 -9.19 -10.35
C MET A 7 -45.12 -10.49 -10.84
N LYS A 8 -45.85 -11.36 -11.54
CA LYS A 8 -45.29 -12.61 -12.07
C LYS A 8 -44.37 -12.40 -13.27
N SER A 9 -44.51 -11.31 -14.04
CA SER A 9 -43.62 -11.03 -15.18
C SER A 9 -42.28 -10.41 -14.78
N MET A 10 -42.11 -9.97 -13.52
CA MET A 10 -40.89 -9.31 -13.02
C MET A 10 -40.02 -10.19 -12.11
N GLY A 11 -40.35 -11.47 -11.92
CA GLY A 11 -39.50 -12.40 -11.16
C GLY A 11 -39.32 -12.07 -9.67
N LEU A 12 -40.15 -11.20 -9.10
CA LEU A 12 -40.09 -10.83 -7.69
C LEU A 12 -40.99 -11.76 -6.87
N THR A 13 -40.37 -12.61 -6.05
CA THR A 13 -41.07 -13.48 -5.09
C THR A 13 -41.65 -12.69 -3.93
N SER A 14 -42.87 -13.03 -3.48
CA SER A 14 -43.52 -12.29 -2.40
C SER A 14 -42.76 -12.45 -1.06
N PRO A 15 -42.78 -11.42 -0.17
CA PRO A 15 -42.05 -11.41 1.11
C PRO A 15 -42.38 -12.57 2.08
N GLY A 16 -43.48 -13.29 1.86
CA GLY A 16 -43.87 -14.45 2.67
C GLY A 16 -43.06 -15.72 2.37
N ALA A 17 -42.53 -15.87 1.15
CA ALA A 17 -41.88 -17.12 0.72
C ALA A 17 -40.45 -17.30 1.27
N GLU A 18 -39.73 -16.22 1.56
CA GLU A 18 -38.41 -16.27 2.20
C GLU A 18 -38.49 -16.63 3.69
N ARG A 19 -39.55 -16.18 4.36
CA ARG A 19 -39.79 -16.46 5.78
C ARG A 19 -40.10 -17.95 6.03
N GLU A 20 -40.77 -18.59 5.09
CA GLU A 20 -41.07 -20.03 5.14
C GLU A 20 -39.83 -20.90 4.84
N LYS A 21 -38.93 -20.43 3.94
CA LYS A 21 -37.62 -21.06 3.70
C LYS A 21 -36.69 -20.95 4.91
N LEU A 22 -36.68 -19.80 5.58
CA LEU A 22 -35.88 -19.59 6.79
C LEU A 22 -36.36 -20.50 7.94
N ASN A 23 -37.68 -20.63 8.12
CA ASN A 23 -38.26 -21.51 9.14
C ASN A 23 -38.03 -23.01 8.85
N LYS A 24 -37.97 -23.41 7.57
CA LYS A 24 -37.55 -24.77 7.19
C LYS A 24 -36.06 -25.02 7.45
N LEU A 25 -35.19 -24.03 7.23
CA LEU A 25 -33.76 -24.13 7.54
C LEU A 25 -33.49 -24.20 9.05
N LEU A 26 -34.23 -23.45 9.87
CA LEU A 26 -34.12 -23.49 11.33
C LEU A 26 -34.54 -24.84 11.91
N LYS A 27 -35.61 -25.48 11.37
CA LYS A 27 -35.99 -26.85 11.77
C LYS A 27 -34.94 -27.92 11.46
N ILE A 28 -34.13 -27.73 10.42
CA ILE A 28 -33.06 -28.69 10.06
C ILE A 28 -31.89 -28.64 11.07
N PHE A 29 -31.70 -27.51 11.76
CA PHE A 29 -30.67 -27.38 12.80
C PHE A 29 -31.10 -27.94 14.16
N ASP A 30 -32.41 -27.97 14.45
CA ASP A 30 -32.94 -28.56 15.70
C ASP A 30 -32.97 -30.10 15.68
N ASP A 31 -33.11 -30.75 14.50
CA ASP A 31 -33.17 -32.21 14.38
C ASP A 31 -31.80 -32.92 14.44
N LYS A 32 -30.69 -32.17 14.52
CA LYS A 32 -29.34 -32.71 14.73
C LYS A 32 -28.74 -32.18 16.02
N GLY A 33 -29.25 -32.70 17.13
CA GLY A 33 -28.82 -32.36 18.48
C GLY A 33 -27.30 -32.50 18.67
N ILE A 34 -26.65 -31.39 18.99
CA ILE A 34 -25.38 -31.36 19.71
C ILE A 34 -25.64 -30.53 20.96
N ASN A 35 -25.91 -31.24 22.06
CA ASN A 35 -26.13 -30.68 23.39
C ASN A 35 -24.82 -30.08 23.90
N LEU A 36 -24.83 -28.79 24.23
CA LEU A 36 -23.66 -28.02 24.68
C LEU A 36 -23.84 -27.56 26.14
N GLU A 37 -24.43 -28.40 26.98
CA GLU A 37 -24.47 -28.22 28.43
C GLU A 37 -24.29 -29.59 29.11
N ASP A 38 -23.02 -29.99 29.30
CA ASP A 38 -22.51 -30.75 30.46
C ASP A 38 -21.15 -31.40 30.14
N SER A 39 -20.05 -30.74 30.53
CA SER A 39 -18.82 -31.43 30.95
C SER A 39 -17.81 -30.45 31.54
N LYS A 40 -17.64 -30.51 32.87
CA LYS A 40 -16.58 -29.87 33.65
C LYS A 40 -15.17 -30.28 33.14
N PRO A 41 -14.13 -29.45 33.32
CA PRO A 41 -12.78 -29.81 32.91
C PRO A 41 -12.18 -30.89 33.83
N PRO A 42 -11.45 -31.89 33.30
CA PRO A 42 -10.78 -32.88 34.14
C PRO A 42 -9.60 -32.24 34.89
N ARG A 43 -9.53 -32.54 36.19
CA ARG A 43 -8.37 -32.29 37.05
C ARG A 43 -7.36 -33.44 36.90
N ASP A 44 -6.09 -33.02 36.97
CA ASP A 44 -4.87 -33.79 37.25
C ASP A 44 -4.30 -34.72 36.16
N LEU A 45 -3.13 -34.33 35.62
CA LEU A 45 -1.88 -35.11 35.69
C LEU A 45 -0.67 -34.32 35.11
N ASN A 46 0.16 -33.82 36.03
CA ASN A 46 1.62 -33.67 35.96
C ASN A 46 2.29 -33.06 34.71
N TYR A 47 2.52 -31.73 34.75
CA TYR A 47 3.75 -31.16 34.23
C TYR A 47 4.62 -30.64 35.39
N ARG A 48 5.78 -31.30 35.55
CA ARG A 48 6.85 -30.93 36.48
C ARG A 48 7.17 -29.44 36.34
N ARG A 49 6.94 -28.70 37.41
CA ARG A 49 7.45 -27.33 37.59
C ARG A 49 8.98 -27.43 37.75
N VAL A 50 9.73 -27.23 36.66
CA VAL A 50 11.18 -27.04 36.76
C VAL A 50 11.41 -25.69 37.45
N ARG A 51 11.74 -25.75 38.74
CA ARG A 51 12.30 -24.62 39.48
C ARG A 51 13.69 -24.37 38.91
N PHE A 52 13.90 -23.23 38.27
CA PHE A 52 15.25 -22.69 38.15
C PHE A 52 15.60 -22.04 39.49
N ASN A 53 16.41 -22.74 40.28
CA ASN A 53 17.17 -22.16 41.36
C ASN A 53 18.16 -21.17 40.72
N GLY A 54 18.05 -19.88 41.05
CA GLY A 54 19.09 -18.92 40.74
C GLY A 54 20.34 -19.20 41.59
N PRO A 55 21.56 -19.07 41.04
CA PRO A 55 22.74 -18.91 41.86
C PRO A 55 22.92 -17.43 42.25
N SER A 56 23.40 -17.30 43.47
CA SER A 56 23.84 -16.12 44.20
C SER A 56 24.74 -15.16 43.42
N ALA A 57 24.75 -13.92 43.92
CA ALA A 57 25.62 -12.83 43.54
C ALA A 57 27.10 -13.23 43.44
N ASP A 58 27.75 -12.86 42.33
CA ASP A 58 29.01 -12.11 42.26
C ASP A 58 29.48 -12.04 40.78
N GLY A 59 29.94 -10.86 40.35
CA GLY A 59 30.78 -10.70 39.16
C GLY A 59 30.10 -10.18 37.87
N ASP A 60 30.28 -8.88 37.64
CA ASP A 60 30.57 -8.17 36.37
C ASP A 60 29.89 -8.64 35.05
N GLY A 61 29.02 -7.80 34.48
CA GLY A 61 28.43 -8.05 33.16
C GLY A 61 27.33 -7.06 32.73
N ASP A 62 27.73 -6.10 31.89
CA ASP A 62 27.00 -5.25 30.93
C ASP A 62 25.69 -4.53 31.35
N PRO A 63 25.63 -3.18 31.24
CA PRO A 63 24.40 -2.45 31.49
C PRO A 63 23.41 -2.70 30.35
N LYS A 64 22.34 -3.44 30.66
CA LYS A 64 21.11 -3.45 29.86
C LYS A 64 20.56 -2.02 29.78
N LEU A 65 20.84 -1.35 28.66
CA LEU A 65 20.36 -0.02 28.35
C LEU A 65 18.87 -0.08 27.98
N THR A 66 18.00 -0.07 28.99
CA THR A 66 16.58 0.23 28.79
C THR A 66 16.41 1.74 28.56
N GLN A 67 16.81 2.24 27.39
CA GLN A 67 16.41 3.58 26.96
C GLN A 67 14.97 3.50 26.44
N ARG A 68 14.01 3.59 27.38
CA ARG A 68 12.64 4.01 27.05
C ARG A 68 12.73 5.39 26.41
N VAL A 69 12.51 5.47 25.11
CA VAL A 69 12.13 6.73 24.45
C VAL A 69 10.98 7.29 25.27
N LYS A 70 11.12 8.50 25.82
CA LYS A 70 10.01 9.22 26.45
C LYS A 70 9.04 9.60 25.33
N THR A 71 8.16 8.67 24.99
CA THR A 71 7.06 8.90 24.05
C THR A 71 6.05 9.80 24.76
N PHE A 72 6.06 11.09 24.42
CA PHE A 72 5.00 12.00 24.87
C PHE A 72 3.77 11.73 24.00
N TYR A 73 2.76 11.08 24.60
CA TYR A 73 1.46 10.95 23.97
C TYR A 73 0.75 12.30 24.06
N VAL A 74 0.36 12.86 22.91
CA VAL A 74 -0.62 13.95 22.88
C VAL A 74 -1.97 13.33 23.27
N GLU A 75 -2.34 13.44 24.55
CA GLU A 75 -3.58 12.85 25.09
C GLU A 75 -4.85 13.53 24.55
N SER A 76 -4.72 14.77 24.08
CA SER A 76 -5.71 15.46 23.26
C SER A 76 -5.08 16.67 22.58
N TRP A 77 -5.45 16.92 21.32
CA TRP A 77 -5.13 18.18 20.65
C TRP A 77 -6.04 19.29 21.21
N PRO A 78 -5.55 20.53 21.38
CA PRO A 78 -6.38 21.64 21.83
C PRO A 78 -7.62 21.80 20.94
N GLU A 79 -8.75 22.16 21.57
CA GLU A 79 -10.00 22.43 20.86
C GLU A 79 -9.82 23.44 19.72
N LEU A 80 -10.60 23.22 18.65
CA LEU A 80 -10.67 24.07 17.46
C LEU A 80 -10.95 25.53 17.85
N ARG A 81 -9.93 26.39 17.72
CA ARG A 81 -10.16 27.84 17.76
C ARG A 81 -10.66 28.29 16.40
N LEU A 82 -11.88 28.81 16.36
CA LEU A 82 -12.49 29.42 15.18
C LEU A 82 -12.26 30.94 15.22
N ASN A 83 -12.09 31.56 14.07
CA ASN A 83 -12.24 32.99 13.91
C ASN A 83 -13.72 33.38 14.09
N LYS A 84 -14.00 34.68 14.25
CA LYS A 84 -15.37 35.21 14.42
C LYS A 84 -16.30 34.91 13.22
N ASP A 85 -15.72 34.63 12.05
CA ASP A 85 -16.36 34.22 10.80
C ASP A 85 -16.52 32.70 10.66
N GLY A 86 -16.22 31.91 11.70
CA GLY A 86 -16.40 30.45 11.69
C GLY A 86 -15.31 29.68 10.94
N THR A 87 -14.28 30.36 10.43
CA THR A 87 -13.12 29.73 9.79
C THR A 87 -12.12 29.25 10.85
N VAL A 88 -11.48 28.10 10.64
CA VAL A 88 -10.47 27.56 11.58
C VAL A 88 -9.27 28.50 11.64
N MET A 89 -8.88 28.95 12.84
CA MET A 89 -7.65 29.72 13.02
C MET A 89 -6.46 28.89 12.55
N ARG A 90 -5.84 29.31 11.44
CA ARG A 90 -4.51 28.84 11.07
C ARG A 90 -3.51 29.47 12.06
N PRO A 91 -2.57 28.68 12.62
CA PRO A 91 -1.44 29.27 13.33
C PRO A 91 -0.74 30.24 12.36
N ARG A 92 -0.70 31.52 12.72
CA ARG A 92 0.11 32.50 12.00
C ARG A 92 1.57 32.06 12.12
N SER A 93 2.31 32.19 11.02
CA SER A 93 3.76 31.97 10.89
C SER A 93 4.53 32.35 12.17
N GLY A 94 5.10 31.35 12.83
CA GLY A 94 5.72 31.40 14.16
C GLY A 94 5.77 29.99 14.77
N ARG A 95 6.37 29.04 14.04
CA ARG A 95 6.18 27.58 14.17
C ARG A 95 6.69 27.01 15.51
N ASN A 96 5.82 26.95 16.51
CA ASN A 96 5.76 25.81 17.43
C ASN A 96 4.50 25.00 17.08
N LEU A 97 4.64 24.07 16.12
CA LEU A 97 3.52 23.24 15.63
C LEU A 97 3.00 22.24 16.69
N GLY A 98 3.61 22.18 17.87
CA GLY A 98 3.24 21.28 18.97
C GLY A 98 3.75 19.84 18.83
N GLY A 99 4.61 19.57 17.84
CA GLY A 99 5.22 18.26 17.62
C GLY A 99 6.57 18.10 18.31
N THR A 100 7.12 16.89 18.25
CA THR A 100 8.43 16.56 18.84
C THR A 100 9.51 16.66 17.76
N PRO A 101 10.52 17.54 17.90
CA PRO A 101 11.64 17.57 16.96
C PRO A 101 12.30 16.19 16.82
N ILE A 102 12.67 15.80 15.60
CA ILE A 102 13.37 14.52 15.40
C ILE A 102 14.70 14.54 16.15
N THR A 103 15.03 13.44 16.83
CA THR A 103 16.36 13.28 17.46
C THR A 103 17.38 12.86 16.42
N GLU A 104 18.66 13.23 16.59
CA GLU A 104 19.77 12.78 15.75
C GLU A 104 19.79 11.25 15.56
N ASN A 105 19.63 10.46 16.63
CA ASN A 105 19.60 9.00 16.54
C ASN A 105 18.47 8.46 15.63
N THR A 106 17.26 9.02 15.78
CA THR A 106 16.12 8.66 14.92
C THR A 106 16.37 9.05 13.47
N ALA A 107 16.97 10.23 13.22
CA ALA A 107 17.34 10.69 11.88
C ALA A 107 18.38 9.76 11.23
N THR A 108 19.41 9.35 11.98
CA THR A 108 20.43 8.39 11.54
C THR A 108 19.79 7.06 11.13
N LEU A 109 19.02 6.44 12.02
CA LEU A 109 18.36 5.15 11.77
C LEU A 109 17.39 5.21 10.58
N MET A 110 16.66 6.32 10.45
CA MET A 110 15.74 6.55 9.33
C MET A 110 16.51 6.67 8.01
N ARG A 111 17.62 7.40 7.98
CA ARG A 111 18.41 7.56 6.75
C ARG A 111 19.18 6.31 6.36
N GLU A 112 19.66 5.54 7.33
CA GLU A 112 20.21 4.21 7.10
C GLU A 112 19.20 3.29 6.40
N ILE A 113 17.94 3.24 6.86
CA ILE A 113 16.98 2.33 6.24
C ILE A 113 16.47 2.83 4.88
N VAL A 114 16.39 4.15 4.69
CA VAL A 114 15.95 4.75 3.42
C VAL A 114 17.02 4.61 2.34
N HIS A 115 18.25 5.04 2.61
CA HIS A 115 19.33 5.12 1.61
C HIS A 115 20.44 4.07 1.77
N GLY A 116 20.49 3.35 2.90
CA GLY A 116 21.67 2.58 3.28
C GLY A 116 22.83 3.47 3.74
N SER A 117 22.59 4.77 4.00
CA SER A 117 23.64 5.75 4.26
C SER A 117 23.15 6.96 5.06
N THR A 118 23.97 7.41 6.01
CA THR A 118 23.78 8.64 6.82
C THR A 118 24.45 9.86 6.19
N VAL A 119 25.08 9.70 5.03
CA VAL A 119 25.68 10.82 4.29
C VAL A 119 24.97 11.09 2.97
N HIS A 120 24.23 10.13 2.41
CA HIS A 120 23.46 10.33 1.18
C HIS A 120 22.30 11.31 1.38
N SER A 121 22.16 12.29 0.49
CA SER A 121 21.08 13.28 0.52
C SER A 121 20.23 13.10 -0.74
N PHE A 122 18.92 13.29 -0.63
CA PHE A 122 18.00 13.20 -1.78
C PHE A 122 18.45 14.03 -2.97
N CYS A 123 18.15 13.58 -4.18
CA CYS A 123 18.38 14.37 -5.37
C CYS A 123 17.43 15.57 -5.46
N ARG A 124 17.69 16.47 -6.43
CA ARG A 124 16.90 17.69 -6.63
C ARG A 124 15.45 17.36 -6.97
N GLU A 125 15.23 16.30 -7.73
CA GLU A 125 13.92 15.85 -8.19
C GLU A 125 13.08 15.40 -6.98
N TRP A 126 13.63 14.59 -6.08
CA TRP A 126 12.94 14.17 -4.86
C TRP A 126 12.57 15.34 -3.94
N ARG A 127 13.46 16.34 -3.79
CA ARG A 127 13.17 17.54 -3.00
C ARG A 127 12.03 18.39 -3.57
N LYS A 128 11.73 18.26 -4.86
CA LYS A 128 10.63 18.97 -5.54
C LYS A 128 9.38 18.10 -5.71
N SER A 129 9.42 16.84 -5.30
CA SER A 129 8.32 15.91 -5.49
C SER A 129 7.30 16.01 -4.37
N SER A 130 6.04 16.22 -4.77
CA SER A 130 4.84 16.28 -3.93
C SER A 130 3.68 15.59 -4.64
N PHE A 131 2.60 15.31 -3.90
CA PHE A 131 1.39 14.73 -4.47
C PHE A 131 0.55 15.80 -5.17
N ILE A 132 0.89 16.07 -6.42
CA ILE A 132 0.21 17.07 -7.24
C ILE A 132 -0.71 16.35 -8.22
N PHE A 133 -1.99 16.70 -8.24
CA PHE A 133 -2.92 16.18 -9.25
C PHE A 133 -2.64 16.79 -10.62
N GLN A 134 -2.96 16.03 -11.66
CA GLN A 134 -3.09 16.58 -13.01
C GLN A 134 -4.14 17.70 -13.03
N ASP A 135 -4.03 18.58 -14.02
CA ASP A 135 -4.96 19.69 -14.18
C ASP A 135 -6.43 19.22 -14.23
N SER A 136 -7.35 20.03 -13.70
CA SER A 136 -8.79 19.73 -13.69
C SER A 136 -9.39 19.51 -15.08
N THR A 137 -8.81 20.11 -16.10
CA THR A 137 -9.22 20.00 -17.51
C THR A 137 -8.49 18.87 -18.25
N SER A 138 -7.50 18.23 -17.61
CA SER A 138 -6.80 17.08 -18.17
C SER A 138 -7.77 15.91 -18.42
N PRO A 139 -7.52 15.02 -19.39
CA PRO A 139 -8.32 13.80 -19.56
C PRO A 139 -8.27 12.85 -18.35
N TYR A 140 -7.32 13.03 -17.43
CA TYR A 140 -7.12 12.18 -16.24
C TYR A 140 -7.11 13.01 -14.95
N PRO A 141 -8.22 13.69 -14.63
CA PRO A 141 -8.30 14.60 -13.49
C PRO A 141 -8.09 13.89 -12.14
N TRP A 142 -8.30 12.59 -12.08
CA TRP A 142 -8.09 11.77 -10.88
C TRP A 142 -6.63 11.38 -10.64
N GLY A 143 -5.74 11.61 -11.62
CA GLY A 143 -4.36 11.13 -11.61
C GLY A 143 -3.42 12.09 -10.91
N LEU A 144 -2.55 11.58 -10.04
CA LEU A 144 -1.36 12.29 -9.58
C LEU A 144 -0.32 12.38 -10.72
N GLN A 145 0.20 13.57 -10.95
CA GLN A 145 1.27 13.82 -11.90
C GLN A 145 2.60 13.33 -11.34
N THR A 146 3.46 12.82 -12.21
CA THR A 146 4.81 12.36 -11.89
C THR A 146 5.82 12.92 -12.88
N GLN A 147 7.10 12.78 -12.56
CA GLN A 147 8.21 13.04 -13.48
C GLN A 147 8.99 11.75 -13.71
N ARG A 148 9.88 11.72 -14.72
CA ARG A 148 10.81 10.59 -14.92
C ARG A 148 11.94 10.65 -13.89
N CYS A 149 11.61 10.39 -12.63
CA CYS A 149 12.54 10.38 -11.49
C CYS A 149 12.19 9.27 -10.49
N GLY A 150 13.10 9.02 -9.54
CA GLY A 150 12.97 7.90 -8.59
C GLY A 150 11.72 7.94 -7.70
N SER A 151 11.21 9.14 -7.38
CA SER A 151 10.00 9.33 -6.56
C SER A 151 8.70 8.85 -7.23
N ARG A 152 8.71 8.60 -8.54
CA ARG A 152 7.55 8.20 -9.32
C ARG A 152 6.88 6.93 -8.79
N GLY A 153 7.68 5.96 -8.35
CA GLY A 153 7.17 4.72 -7.76
C GLY A 153 6.32 4.98 -6.52
N LEU A 154 6.80 5.84 -5.63
CA LEU A 154 6.09 6.23 -4.41
C LEU A 154 4.78 6.94 -4.73
N ILE A 155 4.80 7.89 -5.68
CA ILE A 155 3.60 8.62 -6.09
C ILE A 155 2.54 7.66 -6.67
N LEU A 156 2.95 6.72 -7.54
CA LEU A 156 2.03 5.75 -8.13
C LEU A 156 1.48 4.74 -7.12
N ALA A 157 2.27 4.37 -6.11
CA ALA A 157 1.80 3.53 -5.02
C ALA A 157 0.73 4.24 -4.19
N VAL A 158 0.89 5.54 -3.91
CA VAL A 158 -0.16 6.36 -3.28
C VAL A 158 -1.37 6.54 -4.20
N GLN A 159 -1.15 6.77 -5.50
CA GLN A 159 -2.20 6.89 -6.51
C GLN A 159 -3.14 5.68 -6.53
N ALA A 160 -2.61 4.47 -6.32
CA ALA A 160 -3.42 3.26 -6.23
C ALA A 160 -4.49 3.35 -5.12
N PHE A 161 -4.11 3.88 -3.96
CA PHE A 161 -5.04 4.14 -2.86
C PHE A 161 -5.97 5.31 -3.17
N VAL A 162 -5.51 6.37 -3.84
CA VAL A 162 -6.38 7.47 -4.28
C VAL A 162 -7.51 6.94 -5.18
N ILE A 163 -7.19 6.12 -6.17
CA ILE A 163 -8.19 5.49 -7.06
C ILE A 163 -9.14 4.59 -6.27
N LYS A 164 -8.61 3.82 -5.30
CA LYS A 164 -9.46 3.04 -4.41
C LYS A 164 -10.49 3.92 -3.69
N GLN A 165 -10.07 5.07 -3.17
CA GLN A 165 -10.93 6.00 -2.44
C GLN A 165 -11.93 6.73 -3.35
N LEU A 166 -11.57 6.95 -4.62
CA LEU A 166 -12.47 7.57 -5.60
C LEU A 166 -13.53 6.58 -6.11
N ILE A 167 -13.14 5.34 -6.45
CA ILE A 167 -14.02 4.39 -7.13
C ILE A 167 -14.79 3.50 -6.15
N PHE A 168 -14.18 3.09 -5.03
CA PHE A 168 -14.69 1.99 -4.21
C PHE A 168 -15.04 2.35 -2.76
N ASP A 169 -14.99 3.63 -2.41
CA ASP A 169 -15.37 4.12 -1.08
C ASP A 169 -16.90 4.12 -0.91
N ARG A 170 -17.40 3.17 -0.12
CA ARG A 170 -18.85 2.90 0.02
C ARG A 170 -19.65 4.09 0.54
N GLU A 171 -19.05 4.95 1.36
CA GLU A 171 -19.74 6.13 1.90
C GLU A 171 -20.14 7.12 0.78
N TYR A 172 -19.43 7.11 -0.35
CA TYR A 172 -19.61 8.07 -1.45
C TYR A 172 -20.03 7.40 -2.76
N VAL A 173 -19.82 6.09 -2.91
CA VAL A 173 -20.27 5.29 -4.06
C VAL A 173 -21.79 5.29 -4.22
N SER A 174 -22.57 5.45 -3.14
CA SER A 174 -24.03 5.59 -3.24
C SER A 174 -24.47 6.82 -4.05
N ASN A 175 -23.59 7.82 -4.20
CA ASN A 175 -23.89 9.09 -4.89
C ASN A 175 -23.27 9.19 -6.30
N ILE A 176 -22.44 8.22 -6.74
CA ILE A 176 -21.60 8.36 -7.94
C ILE A 176 -21.60 7.07 -8.77
N LEU A 177 -22.01 7.14 -10.04
CA LEU A 177 -21.74 6.08 -11.02
C LEU A 177 -20.22 5.91 -11.18
N ALA A 178 -19.69 4.69 -11.23
CA ALA A 178 -18.23 4.43 -11.29
C ALA A 178 -17.49 5.17 -12.44
N GLN A 179 -18.19 5.56 -13.51
CA GLN A 179 -17.64 6.39 -14.59
C GLN A 179 -17.42 7.86 -14.18
N ASN A 180 -18.27 8.40 -13.30
CA ASN A 180 -18.13 9.74 -12.75
C ASN A 180 -17.02 9.81 -11.69
N ALA A 181 -16.64 8.68 -11.08
CA ALA A 181 -15.51 8.62 -10.14
C ALA A 181 -14.16 8.97 -10.78
N LEU A 182 -14.04 8.85 -12.11
CA LEU A 182 -12.88 9.28 -12.90
C LEU A 182 -13.01 10.73 -13.41
N LYS A 183 -13.94 11.52 -12.88
CA LYS A 183 -14.03 12.96 -13.09
C LYS A 183 -14.24 13.69 -11.75
N PRO A 184 -13.33 13.51 -10.78
CA PRO A 184 -13.53 14.06 -9.44
C PRO A 184 -13.37 15.58 -9.42
N THR A 185 -14.20 16.22 -8.60
CA THR A 185 -14.05 17.61 -8.16
C THR A 185 -12.79 17.79 -7.30
N GLU A 186 -12.32 19.03 -7.13
CA GLU A 186 -11.19 19.35 -6.24
C GLU A 186 -11.41 18.88 -4.79
N PHE A 187 -12.65 18.95 -4.31
CA PHE A 187 -13.00 18.42 -2.99
C PHE A 187 -12.79 16.90 -2.91
N GLU A 188 -13.24 16.14 -3.92
CA GLU A 188 -13.09 14.69 -3.96
C GLU A 188 -11.63 14.27 -4.11
N ARG A 189 -10.84 14.97 -4.93
CA ARG A 189 -9.39 14.75 -5.06
C ARG A 189 -8.69 14.91 -3.71
N LYS A 190 -8.92 16.03 -3.04
CA LYS A 190 -8.32 16.34 -1.73
C LYS A 190 -8.75 15.32 -0.68
N ARG A 191 -10.04 14.98 -0.61
CA ARG A 191 -10.58 13.95 0.29
C ARG A 191 -9.94 12.59 0.04
N ALA A 192 -9.90 12.14 -1.22
CA ALA A 192 -9.34 10.85 -1.59
C ALA A 192 -7.84 10.74 -1.26
N LEU A 193 -7.07 11.80 -1.52
CA LEU A 193 -5.65 11.85 -1.16
C LEU A 193 -5.44 11.78 0.36
N ILE A 194 -6.21 12.55 1.15
CA ILE A 194 -6.13 12.49 2.61
C ILE A 194 -6.46 11.08 3.09
N SER A 195 -7.56 10.49 2.64
CA SER A 195 -7.96 9.13 3.02
C SER A 195 -6.90 8.10 2.62
N ALA A 196 -6.31 8.23 1.43
CA ALA A 196 -5.24 7.35 0.95
C ALA A 196 -3.98 7.43 1.83
N VAL A 197 -3.48 8.64 2.10
CA VAL A 197 -2.31 8.85 2.95
C VAL A 197 -2.56 8.36 4.38
N CYS A 198 -3.70 8.71 4.97
CA CYS A 198 -4.08 8.24 6.31
C CYS A 198 -4.15 6.71 6.37
N GLU A 199 -4.79 6.06 5.39
CA GLU A 199 -4.90 4.60 5.36
C GLU A 199 -3.53 3.94 5.29
N ILE A 200 -2.64 4.40 4.38
CA ILE A 200 -1.31 3.83 4.21
C ILE A 200 -0.49 3.96 5.50
N LEU A 201 -0.43 5.16 6.09
CA LEU A 201 0.34 5.40 7.30
C LEU A 201 -0.21 4.63 8.50
N TRP A 202 -1.54 4.56 8.65
CA TRP A 202 -2.19 3.80 9.72
C TRP A 202 -1.94 2.30 9.58
N LYS A 203 -1.95 1.79 8.34
CA LYS A 203 -1.67 0.39 8.04
C LYS A 203 -0.22 0.02 8.37
N ALA A 204 0.74 0.89 8.04
CA ALA A 204 2.15 0.68 8.39
C ALA A 204 2.38 0.55 9.90
N GLY A 205 1.61 1.28 10.72
CA GLY A 205 1.61 1.14 12.18
C GLY A 205 0.63 0.09 12.74
N ASP A 206 0.32 -0.95 11.96
CA ASP A 206 -0.55 -2.09 12.33
C ASP A 206 -1.95 -1.69 12.82
N GLY A 207 -2.45 -0.55 12.35
CA GLY A 207 -3.74 0.00 12.77
C GLY A 207 -3.79 0.47 14.22
N LYS A 208 -2.62 0.63 14.87
CA LYS A 208 -2.51 1.01 16.29
C LYS A 208 -1.90 2.39 16.49
N ARG A 209 -0.99 2.80 15.61
CA ARG A 209 -0.30 4.08 15.68
C ARG A 209 0.05 4.61 14.31
N CYS A 210 0.40 5.89 14.25
CA CYS A 210 0.92 6.55 13.07
C CYS A 210 1.87 7.68 13.52
N CYS A 211 2.87 7.99 12.70
CA CYS A 211 3.71 9.17 12.81
C CYS A 211 3.57 10.00 11.53
N VAL A 212 3.38 11.31 11.66
CA VAL A 212 3.41 12.26 10.53
C VAL A 212 4.57 13.22 10.73
N CYS A 213 5.37 13.39 9.68
CA CYS A 213 6.51 14.29 9.64
C CYS A 213 6.13 15.58 8.91
N LEU A 214 6.39 16.73 9.53
CA LEU A 214 6.35 18.05 8.88
C LEU A 214 7.68 18.78 9.07
N LEU A 215 7.85 19.93 8.43
CA LEU A 215 9.01 20.79 8.59
C LEU A 215 8.75 21.92 9.60
N GLN A 216 9.78 22.25 10.38
CA GLN A 216 9.85 23.43 11.24
C GLN A 216 11.03 24.33 10.84
N ASP A 217 11.03 25.57 11.29
CA ASP A 217 12.06 26.55 10.88
C ASP A 217 13.38 26.36 11.65
N LYS A 218 13.29 25.83 12.88
CA LYS A 218 14.45 25.60 13.74
C LYS A 218 15.01 24.20 13.52
N ARG A 219 16.33 24.09 13.47
CA ARG A 219 17.01 22.78 13.44
C ARG A 219 16.67 21.95 14.69
N SER A 220 16.38 20.67 14.50
CA SER A 220 15.95 19.71 15.52
C SER A 220 17.10 19.17 16.38
N TYR A 221 18.32 19.10 15.83
CA TYR A 221 19.53 18.63 16.52
C TYR A 221 20.79 19.40 16.04
N PRO A 222 21.91 19.44 16.79
CA PRO A 222 23.15 20.11 16.35
C PRO A 222 23.76 19.47 15.10
N GLN A 223 24.61 20.20 14.37
CA GLN A 223 25.30 19.64 13.20
C GLN A 223 26.25 18.49 13.62
N ASP A 224 26.19 17.36 12.89
CA ASP A 224 27.11 16.22 13.05
C ASP A 224 27.68 15.82 11.68
N HIS A 225 29.00 15.69 11.57
CA HIS A 225 29.66 15.28 10.33
C HIS A 225 29.33 13.85 9.88
N ARG A 226 28.92 12.97 10.80
CA ARG A 226 28.50 11.58 10.53
C ARG A 226 27.11 11.51 9.92
N LEU A 227 26.30 12.55 10.14
CA LEU A 227 24.96 12.70 9.60
C LEU A 227 24.90 13.96 8.74
N ARG A 228 25.26 13.83 7.46
CA ARG A 228 25.33 14.99 6.55
C ARG A 228 23.96 15.65 6.40
N ASP A 229 23.87 16.95 6.66
CA ASP A 229 22.65 17.74 6.44
C ASP A 229 22.12 17.54 5.00
N ASP A 230 20.80 17.48 4.86
CA ASP A 230 20.13 17.32 3.56
C ASP A 230 19.06 18.37 3.26
N ASP A 231 18.99 19.40 4.12
CA ASP A 231 18.03 20.51 4.13
C ASP A 231 16.58 20.09 4.42
N VAL A 232 16.38 18.86 4.91
CA VAL A 232 15.06 18.31 5.21
C VAL A 232 15.06 17.66 6.59
N THR A 233 15.88 16.62 6.78
CA THR A 233 15.90 15.74 7.95
C THR A 233 16.11 16.51 9.24
N GLU A 234 17.06 17.44 9.25
CA GLU A 234 17.40 18.24 10.42
C GLU A 234 16.33 19.27 10.80
N PHE A 235 15.30 19.46 9.97
CA PHE A 235 14.16 20.33 10.20
C PHE A 235 12.85 19.55 10.42
N VAL A 236 12.91 18.22 10.51
CA VAL A 236 11.72 17.39 10.71
C VAL A 236 11.21 17.52 12.15
N VAL A 237 9.90 17.68 12.26
CA VAL A 237 9.12 17.58 13.50
C VAL A 237 8.08 16.46 13.36
N LEU A 238 7.93 15.68 14.42
CA LEU A 238 7.15 14.45 14.48
C LEU A 238 5.82 14.65 15.22
N PHE A 239 4.76 14.07 14.66
CA PHE A 239 3.43 14.03 15.27
C PHE A 239 2.93 12.59 15.35
N GLU A 240 2.74 12.08 16.56
CA GLU A 240 2.27 10.73 16.79
C GLU A 240 0.77 10.68 17.06
N PHE A 241 0.10 9.68 16.50
CA PHE A 241 -1.34 9.46 16.63
C PHE A 241 -1.64 8.03 17.06
N LYS A 242 -2.57 7.88 18.00
CA LYS A 242 -3.15 6.61 18.46
C LYS A 242 -4.60 6.41 18.04
N LYS A 243 -5.21 7.42 17.41
CA LYS A 243 -6.56 7.34 16.88
C LYS A 243 -6.57 7.78 15.43
N PHE A 244 -7.24 6.99 14.59
CA PHE A 244 -7.36 7.28 13.16
C PHE A 244 -8.11 8.59 12.86
N THR A 245 -9.08 8.96 13.72
CA THR A 245 -9.84 10.22 13.59
C THR A 245 -8.96 11.45 13.78
N ASP A 246 -8.02 11.39 14.73
CA ASP A 246 -7.11 12.48 15.04
C ASP A 246 -6.09 12.66 13.90
N LEU A 247 -5.56 11.54 13.39
CA LEU A 247 -4.73 11.51 12.20
C LEU A 247 -5.43 12.15 11.00
N THR A 248 -6.68 11.76 10.73
CA THR A 248 -7.47 12.28 9.61
C THR A 248 -7.70 13.79 9.76
N THR A 249 -8.02 14.24 10.96
CA THR A 249 -8.23 15.68 11.25
C THR A 249 -6.94 16.47 11.07
N PHE A 250 -5.82 15.93 11.53
CA PHE A 250 -4.50 16.53 11.36
C PHE A 250 -4.10 16.62 9.89
N MET A 251 -4.25 15.53 9.14
CA MET A 251 -3.93 15.50 7.71
C MET A 251 -4.81 16.48 6.93
N ARG A 252 -6.12 16.59 7.22
CA ARG A 252 -7.00 17.59 6.60
C ARG A 252 -6.48 19.02 6.73
N ARG A 253 -5.87 19.36 7.87
CA ARG A 253 -5.33 20.70 8.14
C ARG A 253 -3.99 20.96 7.47
N ASN A 254 -3.17 19.92 7.31
CA ASN A 254 -1.77 20.03 6.88
C ASN A 254 -1.47 19.42 5.51
N ILE A 255 -2.49 18.98 4.76
CA ILE A 255 -2.30 18.31 3.46
C ILE A 255 -1.53 19.16 2.45
N GLU A 256 -1.56 20.49 2.56
CA GLU A 256 -0.78 21.40 1.70
C GLU A 256 0.74 21.17 1.82
N GLU A 257 1.22 20.70 2.97
CA GLU A 257 2.63 20.32 3.16
C GLU A 257 3.02 19.09 2.31
N PHE A 258 2.04 18.33 1.81
CA PHE A 258 2.26 17.15 0.96
C PHE A 258 1.91 17.40 -0.50
N THR A 259 1.16 18.48 -0.81
CA THR A 259 0.65 18.78 -2.16
C THR A 259 1.25 20.04 -2.78
N SER A 260 1.98 20.86 -2.01
CA SER A 260 2.64 22.05 -2.57
C SER A 260 3.90 21.69 -3.37
N ASP A 261 4.09 22.40 -4.48
CA ASP A 261 5.30 22.41 -5.33
C ASP A 261 6.56 22.90 -4.62
N LYS A 262 6.41 23.64 -3.52
CA LYS A 262 7.51 24.19 -2.70
C LYS A 262 7.87 23.32 -1.51
N SER A 263 7.10 22.28 -1.24
CA SER A 263 7.34 21.35 -0.14
C SER A 263 7.94 20.04 -0.65
N PRO A 264 8.86 19.40 0.08
CA PRO A 264 9.32 18.04 -0.23
C PRO A 264 8.29 16.98 0.24
N GLY A 265 7.04 17.07 -0.24
CA GLY A 265 5.90 16.31 0.27
C GLY A 265 6.09 14.79 0.18
N CYS A 266 6.75 14.29 -0.87
CA CYS A 266 7.06 12.86 -1.01
C CYS A 266 8.08 12.38 0.03
N ILE A 267 9.08 13.22 0.37
CA ILE A 267 10.07 12.89 1.41
C ILE A 267 9.39 12.87 2.79
N LEU A 268 8.55 13.88 3.08
CA LEU A 268 7.78 13.92 4.32
C LEU A 268 6.87 12.70 4.47
N PHE A 269 6.21 12.28 3.39
CA PHE A 269 5.40 11.07 3.39
C PHE A 269 6.25 9.81 3.62
N LEU A 270 7.39 9.68 2.94
CA LEU A 270 8.29 8.54 3.12
C LEU A 270 8.77 8.44 4.57
N TYR A 271 9.18 9.54 5.18
CA TYR A 271 9.59 9.58 6.59
C TYR A 271 8.44 9.26 7.54
N SER A 272 7.25 9.81 7.27
CA SER A 272 6.03 9.47 8.01
C SER A 272 5.74 7.96 7.96
N LEU A 273 5.90 7.35 6.79
CA LEU A 273 5.68 5.93 6.56
C LEU A 273 6.67 5.06 7.35
N VAL A 274 7.97 5.38 7.25
CA VAL A 274 9.04 4.65 7.95
C VAL A 274 8.86 4.71 9.47
N LEU A 275 8.56 5.89 10.01
CA LEU A 275 8.37 6.06 11.45
C LEU A 275 7.03 5.47 11.95
N SER A 276 6.00 5.46 11.11
CA SER A 276 4.74 4.75 11.40
C SER A 276 4.96 3.25 11.54
N ALA A 277 5.79 2.64 10.69
CA ALA A 277 6.19 1.23 10.81
C ALA A 277 7.15 0.96 11.97
N SER A 278 8.02 1.91 12.32
CA SER A 278 9.24 1.76 13.14
C SER A 278 10.40 1.17 12.36
N VAL A 279 11.57 1.80 12.46
CA VAL A 279 12.82 1.33 11.83
C VAL A 279 13.19 -0.07 12.29
N PHE A 280 12.96 -0.41 13.56
CA PHE A 280 13.30 -1.75 14.09
C PHE A 280 12.45 -2.86 13.46
N LYS A 281 11.14 -2.62 13.31
CA LYS A 281 10.22 -3.54 12.64
C LYS A 281 10.65 -3.74 11.19
N LEU A 282 10.94 -2.64 10.50
CA LEU A 282 11.39 -2.69 9.11
C LEU A 282 12.70 -3.46 8.94
N LYS A 283 13.70 -3.26 9.83
CA LYS A 283 14.95 -4.04 9.82
C LYS A 283 14.69 -5.54 9.96
N GLU A 284 13.74 -5.94 10.81
CA GLU A 284 13.37 -7.35 11.03
C GLU A 284 12.59 -7.95 9.83
N GLU A 285 11.73 -7.18 9.18
CA GLU A 285 10.94 -7.61 8.03
C GLU A 285 11.78 -7.71 6.75
N MET A 286 12.69 -6.77 6.57
CA MET A 286 13.64 -6.73 5.46
C MET A 286 14.80 -7.71 5.66
N LEU A 287 14.86 -8.42 6.79
CA LEU A 287 15.94 -9.34 7.13
C LEU A 287 17.33 -8.69 7.01
N ILE A 288 17.44 -7.45 7.49
CA ILE A 288 18.70 -6.69 7.49
C ILE A 288 19.63 -7.32 8.53
N THR A 289 20.75 -7.85 8.07
CA THR A 289 21.85 -8.38 8.89
C THR A 289 23.10 -7.54 8.65
N ASN A 290 24.19 -7.82 9.38
CA ASN A 290 25.47 -7.14 9.15
C ASN A 290 26.05 -7.40 7.74
N GLU A 291 25.54 -8.42 7.03
CA GLU A 291 25.99 -8.83 5.71
C GLU A 291 25.07 -8.31 4.59
N THR A 292 23.83 -7.92 4.90
CA THR A 292 22.84 -7.48 3.90
C THR A 292 22.55 -5.98 3.99
N THR A 293 22.76 -5.27 2.89
CA THR A 293 22.53 -3.82 2.77
C THR A 293 21.18 -3.51 2.14
N TYR A 294 20.10 -4.14 2.64
CA TYR A 294 18.76 -3.82 2.15
C TYR A 294 18.37 -2.39 2.56
N LYS A 295 17.85 -1.66 1.58
CA LYS A 295 17.42 -0.26 1.70
C LYS A 295 16.10 -0.07 0.97
N LEU A 296 15.31 0.91 1.38
CA LEU A 296 14.00 1.18 0.78
C LEU A 296 14.11 1.82 -0.60
N LEU A 297 15.18 2.59 -0.85
CA LEU A 297 15.48 3.21 -2.13
C LEU A 297 16.76 2.64 -2.75
N SER A 298 16.78 2.46 -4.06
CA SER A 298 17.99 2.10 -4.81
C SER A 298 19.03 3.23 -4.79
N ASP A 299 20.24 2.98 -5.31
CA ASP A 299 21.26 4.03 -5.49
C ASP A 299 20.82 5.15 -6.44
N ARG A 300 19.83 4.88 -7.30
CA ARG A 300 19.19 5.87 -8.17
C ARG A 300 17.94 6.50 -7.55
N GLU A 301 17.74 6.25 -6.26
CA GLU A 301 16.59 6.70 -5.47
C GLU A 301 15.25 6.19 -6.03
N GLU A 302 15.24 5.04 -6.70
CA GLU A 302 14.03 4.36 -7.15
C GLU A 302 13.49 3.48 -6.02
N CYS A 303 12.16 3.30 -5.96
CA CYS A 303 11.55 2.49 -4.91
C CYS A 303 11.89 1.01 -5.10
N ASN A 304 12.45 0.37 -4.08
CA ASN A 304 12.64 -1.08 -4.05
C ASN A 304 11.33 -1.81 -3.72
N GLN A 305 11.28 -3.11 -4.00
CA GLN A 305 10.13 -3.98 -3.71
C GLN A 305 9.66 -3.88 -2.25
N ALA A 306 10.57 -3.82 -1.27
CA ALA A 306 10.21 -3.64 0.14
C ALA A 306 9.43 -2.36 0.41
N LEU A 307 9.75 -1.24 -0.27
CA LEU A 307 8.99 0.00 -0.13
C LEU A 307 7.60 -0.11 -0.76
N TYR A 308 7.49 -0.75 -1.93
CA TYR A 308 6.17 -1.04 -2.51
C TYR A 308 5.32 -1.94 -1.61
N SER A 309 5.91 -3.01 -1.06
CA SER A 309 5.25 -3.88 -0.09
C SER A 309 4.80 -3.10 1.14
N LEU A 310 5.65 -2.22 1.67
CA LEU A 310 5.32 -1.41 2.84
C LEU A 310 4.10 -0.51 2.58
N ILE A 311 4.03 0.14 1.42
CA ILE A 311 2.91 1.01 1.06
C ILE A 311 1.62 0.20 0.89
N ILE A 312 1.65 -0.95 0.19
CA ILE A 312 0.43 -1.71 -0.13
C ILE A 312 -0.03 -2.63 1.02
N THR A 313 0.89 -3.18 1.81
CA THR A 313 0.62 -4.17 2.87
C THR A 313 0.87 -3.68 4.29
N GLY A 314 1.55 -2.55 4.48
CA GLY A 314 2.01 -2.11 5.80
C GLY A 314 3.25 -2.83 6.33
N HIS A 315 3.81 -3.76 5.55
CA HIS A 315 4.98 -4.58 5.92
C HIS A 315 6.04 -4.54 4.80
N ALA A 316 7.30 -4.36 5.15
CA ALA A 316 8.41 -4.18 4.21
C ALA A 316 9.03 -5.51 3.76
N CYS A 317 8.23 -6.37 3.14
CA CYS A 317 8.69 -7.65 2.60
C CYS A 317 9.41 -7.44 1.25
N HIS A 318 10.60 -8.01 1.11
CA HIS A 318 11.28 -8.08 -0.19
C HIS A 318 10.60 -9.06 -1.14
N TYR A 319 10.13 -10.17 -0.61
CA TYR A 319 9.58 -11.25 -1.42
C TYR A 319 8.07 -11.10 -1.57
N MET A 320 7.62 -11.11 -2.83
CA MET A 320 6.22 -10.89 -3.21
C MET A 320 5.41 -12.19 -3.31
N HIS A 321 5.99 -13.34 -2.96
CA HIS A 321 5.32 -14.64 -2.90
C HIS A 321 4.38 -14.74 -1.69
N ASN A 322 3.55 -15.78 -1.65
CA ASN A 322 2.63 -16.00 -0.53
C ASN A 322 3.36 -16.65 0.66
N GLY A 323 3.02 -16.22 1.87
CA GLY A 323 3.48 -16.83 3.12
C GLY A 323 5.00 -16.88 3.26
N ASN A 324 5.48 -17.67 4.21
CA ASN A 324 6.91 -17.86 4.44
C ASN A 324 7.41 -19.08 3.67
N LEU A 325 8.52 -18.92 2.94
CA LEU A 325 9.21 -20.05 2.33
C LEU A 325 10.33 -20.51 3.25
N VAL A 326 10.28 -21.78 3.65
CA VAL A 326 11.28 -22.42 4.52
C VAL A 326 12.19 -23.34 3.72
N TYR A 327 11.76 -23.77 2.54
CA TYR A 327 12.51 -24.65 1.65
C TYR A 327 12.85 -23.93 0.34
N SER A 328 14.01 -24.22 -0.22
CA SER A 328 14.39 -23.78 -1.57
C SER A 328 13.63 -24.58 -2.63
N SER A 329 13.69 -24.12 -3.88
CA SER A 329 13.13 -24.84 -5.04
C SER A 329 13.67 -26.28 -5.19
N ASN A 330 14.86 -26.55 -4.64
CA ASN A 330 15.50 -27.86 -4.65
C ASN A 330 15.13 -28.73 -3.44
N GLY A 331 14.20 -28.27 -2.57
CA GLY A 331 13.73 -29.00 -1.39
C GLY A 331 14.64 -28.89 -0.15
N ASN A 332 15.71 -28.10 -0.21
CA ASN A 332 16.62 -27.93 0.92
C ASN A 332 16.10 -26.88 1.91
N LEU A 333 16.30 -27.10 3.21
CA LEU A 333 15.94 -26.13 4.25
C LEU A 333 16.79 -24.86 4.09
N LEU A 334 16.13 -23.70 4.10
CA LEU A 334 16.78 -22.41 4.03
C LEU A 334 17.36 -22.03 5.40
N ALA A 335 18.54 -21.42 5.40
CA ALA A 335 19.19 -20.93 6.62
C ALA A 335 18.34 -19.87 7.35
N THR A 336 17.64 -19.03 6.58
CA THR A 336 16.65 -18.09 7.09
C THR A 336 15.40 -18.20 6.23
N PRO A 337 14.20 -18.40 6.82
CA PRO A 337 12.96 -18.42 6.06
C PRO A 337 12.72 -17.10 5.32
N LEU A 338 12.34 -17.16 4.05
CA LEU A 338 11.99 -15.97 3.27
C LEU A 338 10.58 -15.52 3.67
N LYS A 339 10.48 -14.32 4.23
CA LYS A 339 9.20 -13.72 4.63
C LYS A 339 8.49 -13.14 3.39
N GLY A 340 7.37 -13.75 3.00
CA GLY A 340 6.50 -13.26 1.93
C GLY A 340 5.24 -12.56 2.46
N ILE A 341 4.26 -12.41 1.56
CA ILE A 341 3.00 -11.72 1.83
C ILE A 341 2.03 -12.64 2.58
N GLN A 342 1.61 -12.21 3.76
CA GLN A 342 0.84 -13.03 4.69
C GLN A 342 -0.68 -13.00 4.42
N GLU A 343 -1.20 -11.90 3.89
CA GLU A 343 -2.63 -11.70 3.70
C GLU A 343 -2.97 -11.02 2.37
N ARG A 344 -4.21 -11.23 1.93
CA ARG A 344 -4.74 -10.62 0.71
C ARG A 344 -4.83 -9.10 0.86
N SER A 345 -4.04 -8.39 0.05
CA SER A 345 -3.96 -6.93 0.08
C SER A 345 -5.18 -6.25 -0.55
N GLN A 346 -5.41 -4.98 -0.19
CA GLN A 346 -6.41 -4.12 -0.84
C GLN A 346 -6.00 -3.77 -2.26
N ILE A 347 -4.71 -3.45 -2.44
CA ILE A 347 -4.07 -3.11 -3.71
C ILE A 347 -3.13 -4.24 -4.08
N GLY A 348 -3.17 -4.66 -5.33
CA GLY A 348 -2.34 -5.72 -5.87
C GLY A 348 -0.98 -5.23 -6.35
N PHE A 349 -0.15 -6.18 -6.73
CA PHE A 349 1.14 -5.93 -7.35
C PHE A 349 1.30 -6.87 -8.54
N LEU A 350 1.86 -6.38 -9.64
CA LEU A 350 2.28 -7.18 -10.79
C LEU A 350 3.71 -6.79 -11.15
N TYR A 351 4.51 -7.79 -11.49
CA TYR A 351 5.93 -7.60 -11.73
C TYR A 351 6.32 -8.34 -13.00
N TRP A 352 7.15 -7.69 -13.81
CA TRP A 352 7.79 -8.32 -14.95
C TRP A 352 9.11 -7.63 -15.25
N ASP A 353 10.18 -8.41 -15.37
CA ASP A 353 11.46 -7.90 -15.87
C ASP A 353 12.01 -8.88 -16.91
N LYS A 354 12.32 -8.36 -18.10
CA LYS A 354 12.96 -9.12 -19.18
C LYS A 354 14.39 -9.51 -18.82
N GLY A 355 15.06 -8.74 -17.97
CA GLY A 355 16.45 -8.95 -17.57
C GLY A 355 16.64 -10.05 -16.52
N GLU A 356 15.58 -10.51 -15.86
CA GLU A 356 15.68 -11.60 -14.88
C GLU A 356 15.91 -12.94 -15.57
N ASN A 357 16.75 -13.77 -14.95
CA ASN A 357 16.93 -15.15 -15.36
C ASN A 357 15.61 -15.92 -15.22
N ASP A 358 15.26 -16.70 -16.23
CA ASP A 358 14.01 -17.47 -16.27
C ASP A 358 13.89 -18.46 -15.09
N ASP A 359 15.01 -19.04 -14.63
CA ASP A 359 15.04 -20.00 -13.52
C ASP A 359 14.89 -19.36 -12.13
N SER A 360 15.04 -18.03 -12.03
CA SER A 360 15.03 -17.28 -10.77
C SER A 360 14.15 -16.04 -10.84
N ARG A 361 13.12 -16.06 -11.69
CA ARG A 361 12.22 -14.92 -11.87
C ARG A 361 11.47 -14.61 -10.58
N THR A 362 11.30 -13.32 -10.29
CA THR A 362 10.51 -12.87 -9.16
C THR A 362 9.05 -13.32 -9.32
N GLU A 363 8.61 -14.20 -8.44
CA GLU A 363 7.22 -14.66 -8.43
C GLU A 363 6.35 -13.82 -7.49
N VAL A 364 5.32 -13.21 -8.06
CA VAL A 364 4.26 -12.55 -7.28
C VAL A 364 3.17 -13.56 -6.95
N GLY A 365 2.88 -13.71 -5.66
CA GLY A 365 1.87 -14.65 -5.15
C GLY A 365 0.43 -14.17 -5.35
N SER A 366 -0.53 -15.08 -5.15
CA SER A 366 -1.96 -14.79 -5.30
C SER A 366 -2.49 -13.71 -4.34
N MET A 367 -1.86 -13.51 -3.17
CA MET A 367 -2.24 -12.45 -2.23
C MET A 367 -2.10 -11.04 -2.80
N LEU A 368 -1.26 -10.87 -3.83
CA LEU A 368 -1.07 -9.63 -4.58
C LEU A 368 -1.63 -9.69 -6.01
N LYS A 369 -1.65 -10.86 -6.66
CA LYS A 369 -2.27 -11.01 -8.00
C LYS A 369 -3.80 -10.96 -7.96
N THR A 370 -4.42 -11.31 -6.83
CA THR A 370 -5.89 -11.23 -6.64
C THR A 370 -6.22 -10.29 -5.48
N PRO A 371 -6.01 -8.97 -5.62
CA PRO A 371 -6.30 -8.00 -4.55
C PRO A 371 -7.79 -7.91 -4.24
N LYS A 372 -8.16 -7.30 -3.11
CA LYS A 372 -9.56 -7.05 -2.72
C LYS A 372 -10.22 -5.99 -3.61
N LYS A 373 -9.45 -5.07 -4.17
CA LYS A 373 -9.89 -4.07 -5.16
C LYS A 373 -9.10 -4.30 -6.45
N PRO A 374 -9.73 -4.23 -7.63
CA PRO A 374 -9.09 -4.51 -8.92
C PRO A 374 -8.16 -3.37 -9.35
N ILE A 375 -7.11 -3.14 -8.55
CA ILE A 375 -6.09 -2.12 -8.72
C ILE A 375 -4.75 -2.81 -8.44
N TRP A 376 -3.79 -2.68 -9.35
CA TRP A 376 -2.46 -3.27 -9.23
C TRP A 376 -1.41 -2.22 -9.52
N LEU A 377 -0.48 -2.05 -8.58
CA LEU A 377 0.77 -1.39 -8.87
C LEU A 377 1.62 -2.32 -9.74
N THR A 378 2.18 -1.82 -10.82
CA THR A 378 3.00 -2.61 -11.74
C THR A 378 4.43 -2.14 -11.68
N LEU A 379 5.38 -3.06 -11.79
CA LEU A 379 6.78 -2.74 -12.00
C LEU A 379 7.27 -3.56 -13.19
N ILE A 380 7.49 -2.88 -14.32
CA ILE A 380 7.80 -3.50 -15.61
C ILE A 380 9.16 -2.99 -16.06
N ASN A 381 10.18 -3.86 -16.07
CA ASN A 381 11.58 -3.47 -16.32
C ASN A 381 12.00 -2.25 -15.47
N ASN A 382 11.74 -2.31 -14.15
CA ASN A 382 11.93 -1.21 -13.19
C ASN A 382 11.12 0.06 -13.45
N GLN A 383 10.15 0.04 -14.35
CA GLN A 383 9.25 1.16 -14.56
C GLN A 383 7.95 0.97 -13.79
N PRO A 384 7.65 1.83 -12.80
CA PRO A 384 6.40 1.74 -12.08
C PRO A 384 5.23 2.16 -12.98
N GLY A 385 4.06 1.60 -12.74
CA GLY A 385 2.82 1.90 -13.46
C GLY A 385 1.63 1.44 -12.62
N LEU A 386 0.42 1.66 -13.12
CA LEU A 386 -0.78 1.28 -12.41
C LEU A 386 -1.80 0.68 -13.37
N PHE A 387 -2.24 -0.54 -13.09
CA PHE A 387 -3.45 -1.11 -13.68
C PHE A 387 -4.63 -0.94 -12.76
N PHE A 388 -5.80 -0.65 -13.30
CA PHE A 388 -7.04 -0.75 -12.54
C PHE A 388 -8.27 -0.97 -13.43
N SER A 389 -9.28 -1.59 -12.86
CA SER A 389 -10.63 -1.64 -13.43
C SER A 389 -11.61 -0.89 -12.55
N THR A 390 -12.64 -0.32 -13.15
CA THR A 390 -13.77 0.28 -12.43
C THR A 390 -14.78 -0.77 -11.96
N ASN A 391 -14.72 -1.98 -12.52
CA ASN A 391 -15.62 -3.08 -12.14
C ASN A 391 -15.03 -3.86 -10.95
N ILE A 392 -15.66 -3.70 -9.77
CA ILE A 392 -15.24 -4.36 -8.53
C ILE A 392 -15.24 -5.90 -8.62
N ASP A 393 -16.09 -6.47 -9.46
CA ASP A 393 -16.29 -7.92 -9.56
C ASP A 393 -15.23 -8.61 -10.42
N LEU A 394 -14.34 -7.85 -11.08
CA LEU A 394 -13.31 -8.39 -11.97
C LEU A 394 -12.44 -9.50 -11.33
N VAL A 395 -12.17 -9.38 -10.03
CA VAL A 395 -11.31 -10.31 -9.28
C VAL A 395 -12.08 -11.34 -8.47
N SER A 396 -13.41 -11.35 -8.54
CA SER A 396 -14.28 -12.24 -7.78
C SER A 396 -15.23 -13.07 -8.64
N ASP A 397 -15.58 -12.60 -9.84
CA ASP A 397 -16.43 -13.32 -10.79
C ASP A 397 -15.63 -13.73 -12.02
N TRP A 398 -15.45 -15.05 -12.17
CA TRP A 398 -14.75 -15.64 -13.32
C TRP A 398 -15.41 -15.27 -14.66
N ARG A 399 -16.71 -14.98 -14.69
CA ARG A 399 -17.40 -14.55 -15.91
C ARG A 399 -16.96 -13.16 -16.34
N VAL A 400 -16.73 -12.25 -15.38
CA VAL A 400 -16.22 -10.90 -15.65
C VAL A 400 -14.75 -10.95 -16.06
N GLU A 401 -13.98 -11.87 -15.47
CA GLU A 401 -12.55 -12.07 -15.78
C GLU A 401 -12.29 -12.62 -17.20
N THR A 402 -13.36 -12.87 -17.97
CA THR A 402 -13.24 -13.31 -19.36
C THR A 402 -12.97 -12.19 -20.34
N ARG A 403 -13.72 -11.08 -20.24
CA ARG A 403 -13.58 -9.91 -21.11
C ARG A 403 -13.83 -8.65 -20.33
N PHE A 404 -12.83 -7.78 -20.25
CA PHE A 404 -12.89 -6.57 -19.43
C PHE A 404 -11.97 -5.46 -19.93
N ILE A 405 -12.17 -4.27 -19.40
CA ILE A 405 -11.31 -3.11 -19.64
C ILE A 405 -10.36 -2.95 -18.44
N LEU A 406 -9.07 -2.82 -18.73
CA LEU A 406 -8.01 -2.56 -17.77
C LEU A 406 -7.33 -1.23 -18.12
N ASN A 407 -7.46 -0.23 -17.26
CA ASN A 407 -6.82 1.07 -17.48
C ASN A 407 -5.36 1.01 -17.03
N TYR A 408 -4.44 1.42 -17.89
CA TYR A 408 -3.02 1.59 -17.55
C TYR A 408 -2.66 3.05 -17.38
N TYR A 409 -2.07 3.41 -16.24
CA TYR A 409 -1.67 4.78 -15.90
C TYR A 409 -0.22 4.83 -15.45
N THR A 410 0.52 5.80 -15.97
CA THR A 410 1.96 5.98 -15.68
C THR A 410 2.26 7.27 -14.93
N GLY A 411 1.32 8.20 -14.85
CA GLY A 411 1.53 9.52 -14.26
C GLY A 411 2.43 10.45 -15.06
N LEU A 412 2.97 10.03 -16.20
CA LEU A 412 3.90 10.84 -16.99
C LEU A 412 3.14 11.89 -17.81
N PRO A 413 3.66 13.13 -17.91
CA PRO A 413 3.06 14.16 -18.76
C PRO A 413 3.03 13.71 -20.22
N GLY A 414 1.92 13.99 -20.91
CA GLY A 414 1.76 13.63 -22.33
C GLY A 414 1.51 12.15 -22.60
N MET A 415 1.51 11.28 -21.58
CA MET A 415 1.18 9.87 -21.74
C MET A 415 -0.24 9.60 -21.21
N PRO A 416 -1.24 9.48 -22.09
CA PRO A 416 -2.61 9.26 -21.66
C PRO A 416 -2.80 7.92 -20.94
N ALA A 417 -3.69 7.87 -19.94
CA ALA A 417 -4.13 6.57 -19.43
C ALA A 417 -4.79 5.79 -20.57
N CYS A 418 -4.35 4.54 -20.75
CA CYS A 418 -4.74 3.71 -21.87
C CYS A 418 -5.74 2.64 -21.41
N PRO A 419 -6.98 2.62 -21.92
CA PRO A 419 -7.92 1.53 -21.67
C PRO A 419 -7.53 0.33 -22.55
N LEU A 420 -7.11 -0.76 -21.91
CA LEU A 420 -6.76 -2.01 -22.58
C LEU A 420 -7.95 -2.96 -22.58
N HIS A 421 -8.26 -3.54 -23.72
CA HIS A 421 -9.27 -4.59 -23.82
C HIS A 421 -8.61 -5.95 -23.63
N ILE A 422 -8.99 -6.65 -22.55
CA ILE A 422 -8.43 -7.95 -22.21
C ILE A 422 -9.45 -9.04 -22.51
N GLU A 423 -9.03 -10.08 -23.23
CA GLU A 423 -9.83 -11.27 -23.52
C GLU A 423 -9.04 -12.53 -23.10
N THR A 424 -9.61 -13.33 -22.20
CA THR A 424 -8.96 -14.51 -21.62
C THR A 424 -9.57 -15.83 -22.07
N ARG A 425 -10.75 -15.85 -22.72
CA ARG A 425 -11.41 -17.12 -23.12
C ARG A 425 -10.72 -17.81 -24.27
N PHE A 426 -10.46 -17.05 -25.34
CA PHE A 426 -9.90 -17.58 -26.57
C PHE A 426 -8.38 -17.52 -26.58
N GLY A 427 -7.82 -16.73 -25.66
CA GLY A 427 -6.39 -16.47 -25.54
C GLY A 427 -5.80 -15.81 -26.80
N ARG A 428 -4.49 -15.61 -26.78
CA ARG A 428 -3.74 -15.11 -27.93
C ARG A 428 -3.69 -16.20 -29.01
N ASN A 429 -4.14 -15.87 -30.23
CA ASN A 429 -4.00 -16.79 -31.37
C ASN A 429 -2.51 -17.04 -31.65
N ALA A 430 -2.01 -18.22 -31.31
CA ALA A 430 -0.67 -18.65 -31.68
C ALA A 430 -0.63 -18.97 -33.18
N LEU A 431 -0.44 -17.93 -34.01
CA LEU A 431 -0.42 -18.05 -35.47
C LEU A 431 0.85 -18.75 -36.00
N GLY A 432 1.79 -19.12 -35.12
CA GLY A 432 3.04 -19.78 -35.50
C GLY A 432 2.87 -21.23 -35.93
N ARG A 433 3.02 -21.47 -37.24
CA ARG A 433 2.98 -22.81 -37.86
C ARG A 433 4.13 -23.72 -37.42
N THR A 434 5.25 -23.17 -36.97
CA THR A 434 6.45 -23.92 -36.53
C THR A 434 6.88 -23.53 -35.12
N LYS A 435 7.67 -24.40 -34.45
CA LYS A 435 8.19 -24.16 -33.10
C LYS A 435 9.09 -22.91 -33.03
N LEU A 436 9.89 -22.68 -34.08
CA LEU A 436 10.75 -21.49 -34.19
C LEU A 436 9.92 -20.21 -34.33
N HIS A 437 8.87 -20.24 -35.16
CA HIS A 437 7.98 -19.09 -35.35
C HIS A 437 7.17 -18.77 -34.09
N ARG A 438 6.76 -19.78 -33.32
CA ARG A 438 6.16 -19.57 -31.99
C ARG A 438 7.13 -18.89 -31.02
N ARG A 439 8.39 -19.33 -30.98
CA ARG A 439 9.43 -18.70 -30.14
C ARG A 439 9.68 -17.23 -30.51
N GLN A 440 9.79 -16.92 -31.80
CA GLN A 440 9.96 -15.54 -32.27
C GLN A 440 8.74 -14.67 -31.94
N GLN A 441 7.53 -15.22 -32.07
CA GLN A 441 6.31 -14.51 -31.67
C GLN A 441 6.24 -14.26 -30.16
N GLU A 442 6.72 -15.19 -29.35
CA GLU A 442 6.85 -15.02 -27.91
C GLU A 442 7.88 -13.92 -27.58
N GLU A 443 9.04 -13.91 -28.21
CA GLU A 443 10.07 -12.87 -28.00
C GLU A 443 9.57 -11.44 -28.32
N ASN A 444 8.64 -11.33 -29.28
CA ASN A 444 8.07 -10.06 -29.74
C ASN A 444 6.85 -9.58 -28.92
N ILE A 445 6.45 -10.28 -27.86
CA ILE A 445 5.34 -9.83 -27.01
C ILE A 445 5.75 -8.57 -26.25
N PRO A 446 4.96 -7.47 -26.31
CA PRO A 446 5.23 -6.27 -25.53
C PRO A 446 5.34 -6.57 -24.03
N GLN A 447 6.23 -5.85 -23.35
CA GLN A 447 6.54 -6.10 -21.93
C GLN A 447 5.31 -5.86 -21.03
N LEU A 448 4.44 -4.92 -21.41
CA LEU A 448 3.16 -4.69 -20.71
C LEU A 448 2.25 -5.92 -20.79
N GLU A 449 2.12 -6.52 -21.98
CA GLU A 449 1.32 -7.75 -22.16
C GLU A 449 1.91 -8.92 -21.39
N ARG A 450 3.26 -9.06 -21.39
CA ARG A 450 3.94 -10.06 -20.57
C ARG A 450 3.60 -9.91 -19.08
N CYS A 451 3.60 -8.68 -18.57
CA CYS A 451 3.20 -8.40 -17.20
C CYS A 451 1.75 -8.80 -16.92
N ILE A 452 0.81 -8.44 -17.81
CA ILE A 452 -0.61 -8.86 -17.73
C ILE A 452 -0.72 -10.39 -17.70
N MET A 453 0.04 -11.08 -18.55
CA MET A 453 0.06 -12.55 -18.65
C MET A 453 0.61 -13.25 -17.39
N THR A 454 1.33 -12.55 -16.50
CA THR A 454 1.72 -13.13 -15.20
C THR A 454 0.51 -13.42 -14.30
N LYS A 455 -0.62 -12.73 -14.53
CA LYS A 455 -1.90 -12.96 -13.86
C LYS A 455 -2.89 -13.67 -14.78
N TRP A 456 -3.11 -13.15 -15.98
CA TRP A 456 -4.06 -13.69 -16.94
C TRP A 456 -3.31 -14.42 -18.05
N TYR A 457 -2.88 -15.65 -17.74
CA TYR A 457 -2.05 -16.43 -18.65
C TYR A 457 -2.72 -16.58 -20.03
N GLY A 458 -1.97 -16.27 -21.08
CA GLY A 458 -2.44 -16.37 -22.46
C GLY A 458 -3.45 -15.30 -22.89
N ALA A 459 -3.73 -14.27 -22.08
CA ALA A 459 -4.66 -13.21 -22.45
C ALA A 459 -4.30 -12.53 -23.77
N ALA A 460 -5.30 -12.28 -24.62
CA ALA A 460 -5.18 -11.36 -25.73
C ALA A 460 -5.40 -9.93 -25.22
N VAL A 461 -4.49 -9.03 -25.59
CA VAL A 461 -4.53 -7.61 -25.22
C VAL A 461 -4.72 -6.81 -26.49
N ASP A 462 -5.82 -6.07 -26.55
CA ASP A 462 -6.12 -5.15 -27.62
C ASP A 462 -5.96 -3.71 -27.14
N TRP A 463 -5.24 -2.93 -27.94
CA TRP A 463 -4.82 -1.56 -27.64
C TRP A 463 -5.54 -0.63 -28.61
N PRO A 464 -6.24 0.42 -28.15
CA PRO A 464 -6.52 1.54 -29.05
C PRO A 464 -5.18 2.08 -29.56
N ASP A 465 -5.07 2.46 -30.84
CA ASP A 465 -3.85 2.87 -31.60
C ASP A 465 -3.05 4.06 -30.99
N ILE A 466 -2.68 3.94 -29.72
CA ILE A 466 -1.87 4.82 -28.91
C ILE A 466 -0.58 4.03 -28.72
N LEU A 467 0.49 4.48 -29.38
CA LEU A 467 1.83 3.87 -29.37
C LEU A 467 2.15 3.25 -27.99
N PRO A 468 2.55 1.97 -27.94
CA PRO A 468 2.58 1.26 -26.69
C PRO A 468 3.64 1.87 -25.80
N PHE A 469 3.28 1.93 -24.52
CA PHE A 469 4.24 2.15 -23.46
C PHE A 469 5.32 1.06 -23.57
N TYR A 470 6.54 1.49 -23.92
CA TYR A 470 7.80 0.75 -24.07
C TYR A 470 8.05 0.08 -25.43
#